data_AF-A0A9P5GQ95-F1
#
_entry.id   AF-A0A9P5GQ95-F1
#
_cell.length_a   1.000
_cell.length_b   1.000
_cell.length_c   1.000
_cell.angle_alpha   90.00
_cell.angle_beta   90.00
_cell.angle_gamma   90.00
#
_symmetry.space_group_name_H-M   'P 1'
#
loop_
_entity.id
_entity.type
_entity.pdbx_description
1 polymer ?
#
loop_
_entity_poly.entity_id
_entity_poly.type
_entity_poly.pdbx_seq_one_letter_code
_entity_poly.pdbx_strand_id
1 'polypeptide(L)'
;MSAGSLNTVLDTFETYGSGWYLFGDSSILSPPLHRKTQKVPWITRLLGYRHTQELGSLATSFTGPGNQAVVYRSASHEPDLYGPDFHFEEYLPANGVLSAAFVHFLTKTFLVLLSIPFIRWLMRRFASGMDSAPDIKQLRVVERAEFRAVGSESGGAKPTVWASFAREGALYELTALVTCVGARVLLDHKINADKVGKDAHGHGGVVTPSFLGMEYVDGLKDAGIKIEVGLL
;
A
#
# COMPACT_ATOMS: atom_id res chain seq x y z
N MET A 1 5.30 -10.31 -12.09
CA MET A 1 5.68 -10.86 -10.76
C MET A 1 6.84 -11.83 -10.96
N SER A 2 7.88 -11.76 -10.12
CA SER A 2 8.99 -12.72 -10.15
C SER A 2 8.67 -13.98 -9.34
N ALA A 3 9.46 -15.04 -9.51
CA ALA A 3 9.36 -16.25 -8.69
C ALA A 3 9.49 -15.93 -7.17
N GLY A 4 10.35 -14.96 -6.83
CA GLY A 4 10.52 -14.50 -5.45
C GLY A 4 9.24 -13.91 -4.86
N SER A 5 8.59 -12.98 -5.55
CA SER A 5 7.32 -12.38 -5.08
C SER A 5 6.22 -13.42 -4.90
N LEU A 6 6.12 -14.40 -5.82
CA LEU A 6 5.14 -15.48 -5.71
C LEU A 6 5.44 -16.38 -4.49
N ASN A 7 6.70 -16.74 -4.27
CA ASN A 7 7.09 -17.51 -3.09
C ASN A 7 6.79 -16.75 -1.79
N THR A 8 7.04 -15.44 -1.71
CA THR A 8 6.65 -14.62 -0.55
C THR A 8 5.16 -14.72 -0.26
N VAL A 9 4.31 -14.65 -1.29
CA VAL A 9 2.86 -14.84 -1.12
C VAL A 9 2.58 -16.25 -0.61
N LEU A 10 3.10 -17.28 -1.26
CA LEU A 10 2.85 -18.68 -0.87
C LEU A 10 3.30 -18.99 0.57
N ASP A 11 4.46 -18.48 0.98
CA ASP A 11 5.02 -18.63 2.34
C ASP A 11 4.18 -17.88 3.38
N THR A 12 3.65 -16.70 3.02
CA THR A 12 2.76 -15.94 3.89
C THR A 12 1.46 -16.70 4.15
N PHE A 13 0.85 -17.29 3.10
CA PHE A 13 -0.36 -18.09 3.24
C PHE A 13 -0.10 -19.43 3.94
N GLU A 14 1.08 -20.02 3.77
CA GLU A 14 1.51 -21.20 4.51
C GLU A 14 1.64 -20.92 6.01
N THR A 15 2.25 -19.80 6.37
CA THR A 15 2.57 -19.45 7.76
C THR A 15 1.37 -18.91 8.51
N TYR A 16 0.59 -18.02 7.88
CA TYR A 16 -0.46 -17.24 8.54
C TYR A 16 -1.88 -17.58 8.06
N GLY A 17 -2.03 -18.45 7.05
CA GLY A 17 -3.32 -18.76 6.44
C GLY A 17 -3.88 -17.60 5.62
N SER A 18 -5.18 -17.63 5.30
CA SER A 18 -5.90 -16.54 4.61
C SER A 18 -6.80 -15.71 5.53
N GLY A 19 -6.96 -16.12 6.79
CA GLY A 19 -7.88 -15.48 7.73
C GLY A 19 -7.56 -14.01 8.00
N TRP A 20 -6.27 -13.68 8.10
CA TRP A 20 -5.79 -12.30 8.25
C TRP A 20 -6.21 -11.39 7.09
N TYR A 21 -6.43 -11.96 5.91
CA TYR A 21 -6.90 -11.22 4.75
C TYR A 21 -8.43 -11.15 4.71
N LEU A 22 -9.09 -12.30 4.83
CA LEU A 22 -10.54 -12.42 4.64
C LEU A 22 -11.35 -11.80 5.77
N PHE A 23 -10.81 -11.83 6.99
CA PHE A 23 -11.50 -11.42 8.22
C PHE A 23 -10.62 -10.55 9.12
N GLY A 24 -9.41 -10.17 8.69
CA GLY A 24 -8.52 -9.37 9.50
C GLY A 24 -8.97 -7.92 9.63
N ASP A 25 -8.54 -7.30 10.71
CA ASP A 25 -8.70 -5.87 10.95
C ASP A 25 -7.40 -5.15 10.59
N SER A 26 -7.46 -4.21 9.65
CA SER A 26 -6.32 -3.35 9.30
C SER A 26 -5.82 -2.50 10.48
N SER A 27 -6.54 -2.47 11.60
CA SER A 27 -6.10 -1.82 12.84
C SER A 27 -4.99 -2.57 13.59
N ILE A 28 -4.59 -3.77 13.16
CA ILE A 28 -3.68 -4.66 13.91
C ILE A 28 -2.32 -4.04 14.30
N LEU A 29 -1.80 -3.10 13.52
CA LEU A 29 -0.54 -2.41 13.82
C LEU A 29 -0.72 -1.18 14.71
N SER A 30 -1.95 -0.73 14.94
CA SER A 30 -2.25 0.50 15.65
C SER A 30 -2.80 0.20 17.05
N PRO A 31 -2.50 1.03 18.07
CA PRO A 31 -3.26 1.00 19.31
C PRO A 31 -4.76 1.22 19.02
N PRO A 32 -5.66 0.73 19.89
CA PRO A 32 -7.10 0.86 19.67
C PRO A 32 -7.51 2.33 19.68
N LEU A 33 -7.71 2.90 18.49
CA LEU A 33 -8.36 4.19 18.30
C LEU A 33 -9.88 3.97 18.16
N HIS A 34 -10.65 4.82 18.84
CA HIS A 34 -12.08 4.98 18.57
C HIS A 34 -12.26 5.60 17.18
N ARG A 35 -12.21 4.78 16.14
CA ARG A 35 -12.50 5.20 14.77
C ARG A 35 -13.95 4.88 14.45
N LYS A 36 -14.64 5.86 13.88
CA LYS A 36 -15.96 5.61 13.30
C LYS A 36 -15.81 4.68 12.12
N THR A 37 -16.30 3.45 12.25
CA THR A 37 -16.37 2.54 11.11
C THR A 37 -17.35 3.10 10.09
N GLN A 38 -16.85 3.48 8.92
CA GLN A 38 -17.73 3.91 7.84
C GLN A 38 -18.60 2.71 7.41
N LYS A 39 -19.92 2.88 7.44
CA LYS A 39 -20.85 1.83 7.01
C LYS A 39 -20.79 1.72 5.48
N VAL A 40 -20.01 0.75 5.01
CA VAL A 40 -19.93 0.43 3.59
C VAL A 40 -21.28 -0.13 3.10
N PRO A 41 -21.84 0.37 1.99
CA PRO A 41 -23.06 -0.18 1.40
C PRO A 41 -22.93 -1.69 1.15
N TRP A 42 -24.02 -2.43 1.37
CA TRP A 42 -24.02 -3.89 1.24
C TRP A 42 -23.63 -4.36 -0.18
N ILE A 43 -24.05 -3.61 -1.21
CA ILE A 43 -23.72 -3.89 -2.61
C ILE A 43 -22.20 -3.80 -2.82
N THR A 44 -21.57 -2.77 -2.27
CA THR A 44 -20.12 -2.59 -2.33
C THR A 44 -19.38 -3.71 -1.61
N ARG A 45 -19.92 -4.22 -0.49
CA ARG A 45 -19.34 -5.38 0.20
C ARG A 45 -19.40 -6.68 -0.60
N LEU A 46 -20.48 -6.87 -1.38
CA LEU A 46 -20.69 -8.08 -2.17
C LEU A 46 -19.98 -8.04 -3.53
N LEU A 47 -20.04 -6.91 -4.22
CA LEU A 47 -19.47 -6.75 -5.56
C LEU A 47 -18.05 -6.17 -5.54
N GLY A 48 -17.60 -5.59 -4.44
CA GLY A 48 -16.33 -4.89 -4.38
C GLY A 48 -16.25 -3.63 -5.26
N TYR A 49 -17.38 -3.20 -5.84
CA TYR A 49 -17.45 -2.05 -6.73
C TYR A 49 -17.62 -0.73 -5.96
N ARG A 50 -16.80 0.25 -6.34
CA ARG A 50 -16.94 1.64 -5.91
C ARG A 50 -16.78 2.59 -7.09
N HIS A 51 -17.33 3.78 -6.95
CA HIS A 51 -17.19 4.85 -7.93
C HIS A 51 -16.99 6.18 -7.21
N THR A 52 -16.05 6.97 -7.73
CA THR A 52 -15.84 8.38 -7.35
C THR A 52 -15.74 9.20 -8.63
N GLN A 53 -16.09 10.48 -8.58
CA GLN A 53 -16.04 11.33 -9.78
C GLN A 53 -14.60 11.53 -10.25
N GLU A 54 -13.66 11.51 -9.31
CA GLU A 54 -12.25 11.84 -9.49
C GLU A 54 -11.41 10.63 -9.91
N LEU A 55 -11.64 9.46 -9.32
CA LEU A 55 -10.88 8.22 -9.62
C LEU A 55 -11.62 7.26 -10.55
N GLY A 56 -12.89 7.53 -10.85
CA GLY A 56 -13.71 6.69 -11.71
C GLY A 56 -14.15 5.40 -11.02
N SER A 57 -14.22 4.31 -11.80
CA SER A 57 -14.66 2.99 -11.33
C SER A 57 -13.51 2.23 -10.66
N LEU A 58 -13.81 1.65 -9.50
CA LEU A 58 -12.84 1.06 -8.58
C LEU A 58 -13.28 -0.34 -8.15
N ALA A 59 -12.29 -1.20 -7.93
CA ALA A 59 -12.41 -2.58 -7.50
C ALA A 59 -11.58 -2.86 -6.23
N THR A 60 -11.84 -4.01 -5.62
CA THR A 60 -11.09 -4.47 -4.45
C THR A 60 -9.60 -4.62 -4.74
N SER A 61 -8.76 -4.03 -3.88
CA SER A 61 -7.30 -4.17 -3.96
C SER A 61 -6.82 -5.37 -3.16
N PHE A 62 -5.97 -6.21 -3.77
CA PHE A 62 -5.27 -7.27 -3.06
C PHE A 62 -4.34 -6.69 -1.98
N THR A 63 -3.65 -5.59 -2.21
CA THR A 63 -2.73 -4.99 -1.23
C THR A 63 -3.40 -4.10 -0.20
N GLY A 64 -4.68 -3.76 -0.41
CA GLY A 64 -5.39 -2.74 0.36
C GLY A 64 -5.36 -2.94 1.87
N PRO A 65 -5.75 -4.11 2.44
CA PRO A 65 -5.77 -4.30 3.89
C PRO A 65 -4.40 -4.11 4.56
N GLY A 66 -3.32 -4.52 3.90
CA GLY A 66 -1.95 -4.39 4.40
C GLY A 66 -1.47 -2.94 4.35
N ASN A 67 -1.66 -2.25 3.23
CA ASN A 67 -1.31 -0.84 3.10
C ASN A 67 -2.12 0.03 4.06
N GLN A 68 -3.41 -0.27 4.22
CA GLN A 68 -4.28 0.39 5.19
C GLN A 68 -3.76 0.22 6.63
N ALA A 69 -3.22 -0.94 6.99
CA ALA A 69 -2.62 -1.13 8.31
C ALA A 69 -1.38 -0.26 8.55
N VAL A 70 -0.55 -0.07 7.52
CA VAL A 70 0.61 0.84 7.58
C VAL A 70 0.15 2.29 7.69
N VAL A 71 -0.84 2.72 6.90
CA VAL A 71 -1.36 4.10 6.99
C VAL A 71 -2.02 4.37 8.34
N TYR A 72 -2.76 3.41 8.89
CA TYR A 72 -3.33 3.54 10.22
C TYR A 72 -2.28 3.59 11.32
N ARG A 73 -1.17 2.86 11.16
CA ARG A 73 -0.01 3.00 12.06
C ARG A 73 0.52 4.44 12.03
N SER A 74 0.67 5.04 10.85
CA SER A 74 1.04 6.46 10.73
C SER A 74 0.04 7.38 11.44
N ALA A 75 -1.26 7.19 11.22
CA ALA A 75 -2.30 7.99 11.85
C ALA A 75 -2.32 7.87 13.38
N SER A 76 -2.01 6.69 13.91
CA SER A 76 -1.93 6.47 15.36
C SER A 76 -0.73 7.14 16.02
N HIS A 77 0.33 7.40 15.25
CA HIS A 77 1.53 8.06 15.72
C HIS A 77 1.45 9.59 15.65
N GLU A 78 0.70 10.11 14.66
CA GLU A 78 0.53 11.55 14.42
C GLU A 78 -0.97 11.95 14.51
N PRO A 79 -1.62 11.78 15.68
CA PRO A 79 -3.06 12.00 15.80
C PRO A 79 -3.49 13.44 15.50
N ASP A 80 -2.60 14.42 15.74
CA ASP A 80 -2.86 15.84 15.47
C ASP A 80 -2.92 16.13 13.96
N LEU A 81 -2.18 15.37 13.14
CA LEU A 81 -2.16 15.52 11.68
C LEU A 81 -3.36 14.83 11.01
N TYR A 82 -3.68 13.61 11.44
CA TYR A 82 -4.69 12.78 10.79
C TYR A 82 -6.10 13.00 11.36
N GLY A 83 -6.20 13.29 12.66
CA GLY A 83 -7.46 13.44 13.37
C GLY A 83 -8.14 12.11 13.75
N PRO A 84 -9.13 12.16 14.68
CA PRO A 84 -9.76 10.96 15.25
C PRO A 84 -10.66 10.20 14.28
N ASP A 85 -11.21 10.88 13.27
CA ASP A 85 -12.13 10.31 12.27
C ASP A 85 -11.40 9.91 10.96
N PHE A 86 -10.06 9.85 10.96
CA PHE A 86 -9.29 9.52 9.77
C PHE A 86 -9.62 8.12 9.23
N HIS A 87 -9.89 8.06 7.93
CA HIS A 87 -10.19 6.82 7.22
C HIS A 87 -9.41 6.75 5.92
N PHE A 88 -8.82 5.59 5.66
CA PHE A 88 -8.06 5.31 4.44
C PHE A 88 -8.55 4.00 3.86
N GLU A 89 -8.76 3.98 2.54
CA GLU A 89 -9.10 2.79 1.79
C GLU A 89 -8.33 2.81 0.46
N GLU A 90 -7.83 1.66 0.04
CA GLU A 90 -7.14 1.49 -1.22
C GLU A 90 -7.95 0.60 -2.17
N TYR A 91 -7.98 1.00 -3.43
CA TYR A 91 -8.70 0.31 -4.49
C TYR A 91 -7.87 0.19 -5.76
N LEU A 92 -8.23 -0.76 -6.61
CA LEU A 92 -7.69 -0.89 -7.96
C LEU A 92 -8.61 -0.21 -8.98
N PRO A 93 -8.06 0.42 -10.04
CA PRO A 93 -8.88 0.94 -11.13
C PRO A 93 -9.60 -0.20 -11.85
N ALA A 94 -10.84 0.05 -12.28
CA ALA A 94 -11.67 -0.93 -12.97
C ALA A 94 -12.48 -0.31 -14.11
N ASN A 95 -12.76 -1.11 -15.14
CA ASN A 95 -13.55 -0.67 -16.29
C ASN A 95 -15.04 -0.95 -16.07
N GLY A 96 -15.62 -0.30 -15.04
CA GLY A 96 -17.03 -0.42 -14.68
C GLY A 96 -17.36 -1.56 -13.71
N VAL A 97 -18.66 -1.74 -13.46
CA VAL A 97 -19.19 -2.61 -12.40
C VAL A 97 -18.82 -4.08 -12.59
N LEU A 98 -18.98 -4.60 -13.82
CA LEU A 98 -18.72 -6.02 -14.10
C LEU A 98 -17.25 -6.37 -13.95
N SER A 99 -16.35 -5.51 -14.42
CA SER A 99 -14.91 -5.65 -14.25
C SER A 99 -14.53 -5.66 -12.77
N ALA A 100 -15.10 -4.73 -11.98
CA ALA A 100 -14.85 -4.67 -10.55
C ALA A 100 -15.36 -5.89 -9.78
N ALA A 101 -16.57 -6.36 -10.10
CA ALA A 101 -17.13 -7.57 -9.53
C ALA A 101 -16.28 -8.80 -9.86
N PHE A 102 -15.84 -8.93 -11.11
CA PHE A 102 -14.97 -10.02 -11.53
C PHE A 102 -13.65 -10.02 -10.74
N VAL A 103 -12.97 -8.87 -10.64
CA VAL A 103 -11.74 -8.72 -9.84
C VAL A 103 -12.01 -9.09 -8.39
N HIS A 104 -13.10 -8.60 -7.79
CA HIS A 104 -13.47 -8.90 -6.40
C HIS A 104 -13.62 -10.40 -6.13
N PHE A 105 -14.41 -11.10 -6.97
CA PHE A 105 -14.63 -12.54 -6.82
C PHE A 105 -13.37 -13.34 -7.14
N LEU A 106 -12.59 -12.94 -8.15
CA LEU A 106 -11.33 -13.58 -8.50
C LEU A 106 -10.33 -13.48 -7.34
N THR A 107 -10.17 -12.29 -6.75
CA THR A 107 -9.29 -12.09 -5.58
C THR A 107 -9.73 -12.96 -4.41
N LYS A 108 -11.01 -12.93 -4.02
CA LYS A 108 -11.52 -13.78 -2.92
C LYS A 108 -11.34 -15.27 -3.18
N THR A 109 -11.64 -15.72 -4.39
CA THR A 109 -11.49 -17.13 -4.76
C THR A 109 -10.02 -17.54 -4.73
N PHE A 110 -9.13 -16.71 -5.26
CA PHE A 110 -7.69 -16.95 -5.25
C PHE A 110 -7.13 -17.07 -3.82
N LEU A 111 -7.58 -16.22 -2.89
CA LEU A 111 -7.20 -16.28 -1.48
C LEU A 111 -7.65 -17.57 -0.78
N VAL A 112 -8.87 -18.03 -1.08
CA VAL A 112 -9.38 -19.30 -0.56
C VAL A 112 -8.60 -20.47 -1.15
N LEU A 113 -8.33 -20.44 -2.46
CA LEU A 113 -7.53 -21.47 -3.14
C LEU A 113 -6.10 -21.55 -2.58
N LEU A 114 -5.47 -20.40 -2.29
CA LEU A 114 -4.15 -20.34 -1.64
C LEU A 114 -4.14 -20.95 -0.23
N SER A 115 -5.30 -21.10 0.41
CA SER A 115 -5.40 -21.77 1.71
C SER A 115 -5.25 -23.29 1.61
N ILE A 116 -5.42 -23.85 0.41
CA ILE A 116 -5.35 -25.30 0.15
C ILE A 116 -3.88 -25.69 -0.08
N PRO A 117 -3.27 -26.57 0.75
CA PRO A 117 -1.86 -26.94 0.62
C PRO A 117 -1.48 -27.51 -0.75
N PHE A 118 -2.37 -28.30 -1.35
CA PHE A 118 -2.17 -28.85 -2.70
C PHE A 118 -2.05 -27.78 -3.78
N ILE A 119 -2.89 -26.75 -3.70
CA ILE A 119 -2.87 -25.63 -4.65
C ILE A 119 -1.58 -24.82 -4.48
N ARG A 120 -1.12 -24.60 -3.24
CA ARG A 120 0.19 -23.97 -2.96
C ARG A 120 1.34 -24.79 -3.54
N TRP A 121 1.36 -26.11 -3.30
CA TRP A 121 2.38 -27.00 -3.86
C TRP A 121 2.44 -26.93 -5.39
N LEU A 122 1.28 -26.94 -6.05
CA LEU A 122 1.19 -26.84 -7.50
C LEU A 122 1.73 -25.49 -8.01
N MET A 123 1.36 -24.38 -7.35
CA MET A 123 1.90 -23.06 -7.70
C MET A 123 3.41 -22.95 -7.50
N ARG A 124 3.97 -23.55 -6.44
CA ARG A 124 5.43 -23.61 -6.26
C ARG A 124 6.12 -24.34 -7.40
N ARG A 125 5.53 -25.47 -7.85
CA ARG A 125 6.06 -26.22 -9.00
C ARG A 125 6.08 -25.40 -10.29
N PHE A 126 5.04 -24.59 -10.53
CA PHE A 126 5.03 -23.65 -11.64
C PHE A 126 6.05 -22.53 -11.46
N ALA A 127 6.20 -22.00 -10.24
CA ALA A 127 7.16 -20.94 -9.91
C ALA A 127 8.63 -21.38 -10.14
N SER A 128 8.94 -22.67 -9.96
CA SER A 128 10.29 -23.21 -10.22
C SER A 128 10.73 -23.09 -11.68
N GLY A 129 9.79 -22.92 -12.62
CA GLY A 129 10.08 -22.70 -14.03
C GLY A 129 10.16 -21.21 -14.42
N MET A 130 9.94 -20.29 -13.48
CA MET A 130 10.03 -18.85 -13.73
C MET A 130 11.45 -18.35 -13.45
N ASP A 131 11.93 -17.42 -14.28
CA ASP A 131 13.21 -16.75 -14.03
C ASP A 131 13.18 -16.02 -12.67
N SER A 132 14.28 -16.16 -11.93
CA SER A 132 14.46 -15.58 -10.60
C SER A 132 14.68 -14.07 -10.63
N ALA A 133 15.25 -13.55 -11.73
CA ALA A 133 15.51 -12.13 -11.94
C ALA A 133 14.83 -11.65 -13.23
N PRO A 134 13.98 -10.61 -13.17
CA PRO A 134 13.40 -10.03 -14.37
C PRO A 134 14.46 -9.29 -15.19
N ASP A 135 14.27 -9.19 -16.50
CA ASP A 135 15.09 -8.32 -17.34
C ASP A 135 14.79 -6.84 -17.03
N ILE A 136 15.62 -6.25 -16.17
CA ILE A 136 15.47 -4.87 -15.72
C ILE A 136 15.51 -3.89 -16.90
N LYS A 137 16.29 -4.15 -17.95
CA LYS A 137 16.37 -3.24 -19.11
C LYS A 137 15.03 -3.19 -19.84
N GLN A 138 14.38 -4.34 -20.00
CA GLN A 138 13.05 -4.40 -20.57
C GLN A 138 12.02 -3.71 -19.67
N LEU A 139 12.03 -4.02 -18.36
CA LEU A 139 11.07 -3.45 -17.42
C LEU A 139 11.14 -1.92 -17.35
N ARG A 140 12.33 -1.32 -17.49
CA ARG A 140 12.50 0.14 -17.51
C ARG A 140 11.74 0.86 -18.63
N VAL A 141 11.39 0.16 -19.71
CA VAL A 141 10.67 0.73 -20.85
C VAL A 141 9.17 0.49 -20.76
N VAL A 142 8.76 -0.62 -20.15
CA VAL A 142 7.37 -1.11 -20.19
C VAL A 142 6.60 -0.77 -18.92
N GLU A 143 7.27 -0.71 -17.76
CA GLU A 143 6.58 -0.56 -16.49
C GLU A 143 6.34 0.91 -16.12
N ARG A 144 5.20 1.15 -15.48
CA ARG A 144 4.84 2.40 -14.83
C ARG A 144 3.94 2.06 -13.64
N ALA A 145 4.15 2.76 -12.53
CA ALA A 145 3.21 2.75 -11.41
C ALA A 145 2.71 4.16 -11.18
N GLU A 146 1.41 4.27 -10.91
CA GLU A 146 0.78 5.51 -10.52
C GLU A 146 -0.23 5.21 -9.42
N PHE A 147 -0.08 5.90 -8.29
CA PHE A 147 -1.00 5.88 -7.19
C PHE A 147 -1.68 7.24 -7.12
N ARG A 148 -3.00 7.24 -7.17
CA ARG A 148 -3.82 8.45 -7.05
C ARG A 148 -4.61 8.37 -5.76
N ALA A 149 -4.65 9.47 -5.04
CA ALA A 149 -5.41 9.60 -3.81
C ALA A 149 -6.28 10.85 -3.88
N VAL A 150 -7.46 10.75 -3.28
CA VAL A 150 -8.35 11.89 -3.04
C VAL A 150 -8.72 11.92 -1.58
N GLY A 151 -8.79 13.13 -1.01
CA GLY A 151 -9.10 13.36 0.40
C GLY A 151 -10.31 14.25 0.56
N SER A 152 -11.10 13.99 1.60
CA SER A 152 -12.24 14.81 2.02
C SER A 152 -12.08 15.17 3.49
N GLU A 153 -12.58 16.33 3.89
CA GLU A 153 -12.69 16.67 5.31
C GLU A 153 -13.68 15.74 6.03
N SER A 154 -13.57 15.63 7.36
CA SER A 154 -14.48 14.80 8.15
C SER A 154 -15.94 15.25 7.97
N GLY A 155 -16.79 14.35 7.48
CA GLY A 155 -18.20 14.66 7.17
C GLY A 155 -18.43 15.35 5.82
N GLY A 156 -17.36 15.65 5.06
CA GLY A 156 -17.45 16.18 3.71
C GLY A 156 -17.96 15.13 2.72
N ALA A 157 -18.93 15.50 1.88
CA ALA A 157 -19.48 14.61 0.86
C ALA A 157 -18.67 14.59 -0.45
N LYS A 158 -17.76 15.56 -0.63
CA LYS A 158 -16.96 15.73 -1.85
C LYS A 158 -15.47 15.82 -1.51
N PRO A 159 -14.59 15.18 -2.29
CA PRO A 159 -13.16 15.36 -2.16
C PRO A 159 -12.75 16.81 -2.42
N THR A 160 -11.85 17.32 -1.58
CA THR A 160 -11.34 18.69 -1.64
C THR A 160 -9.87 18.74 -2.05
N VAL A 161 -9.16 17.61 -1.91
CA VAL A 161 -7.73 17.51 -2.22
C VAL A 161 -7.45 16.25 -3.03
N TRP A 162 -6.41 16.32 -3.85
CA TRP A 162 -5.88 15.18 -4.59
C TRP A 162 -4.36 15.08 -4.43
N ALA A 163 -3.85 13.87 -4.59
CA ALA A 163 -2.42 13.60 -4.66
C ALA A 163 -2.14 12.52 -5.72
N SER A 164 -0.97 12.61 -6.35
CA SER A 164 -0.45 11.62 -7.27
C SER A 164 0.99 11.27 -6.94
N PHE A 165 1.30 9.98 -6.95
CA PHE A 165 2.65 9.43 -6.89
C PHE A 165 2.85 8.59 -8.15
N ALA A 166 3.77 8.99 -9.02
CA ALA A 166 4.01 8.30 -10.27
C ALA A 166 5.50 8.06 -10.52
N ARG A 167 5.80 6.86 -11.03
CA ARG A 167 7.15 6.48 -11.48
C ARG A 167 7.04 5.68 -12.77
N GLU A 168 7.82 6.08 -13.76
CA GLU A 168 8.04 5.32 -15.00
C GLU A 168 9.30 4.47 -14.84
N GLY A 169 9.32 3.26 -15.39
CA GLY A 169 10.44 2.34 -15.32
C GLY A 169 10.24 1.20 -14.33
N ALA A 170 11.29 0.39 -14.15
CA ALA A 170 11.20 -0.90 -13.50
C ALA A 170 10.73 -0.75 -12.04
N LEU A 171 9.59 -1.35 -11.69
CA LEU A 171 9.01 -1.29 -10.34
C LEU A 171 9.85 -2.05 -9.31
N TYR A 172 10.67 -2.98 -9.77
CA TYR A 172 11.71 -3.59 -8.95
C TYR A 172 12.70 -2.53 -8.42
N GLU A 173 13.08 -1.56 -9.26
CA GLU A 173 13.95 -0.45 -8.87
C GLU A 173 13.22 0.56 -7.99
N LEU A 174 11.90 0.75 -8.18
CA LEU A 174 11.11 1.61 -7.30
C LEU A 174 11.23 1.17 -5.84
N THR A 175 11.12 -0.14 -5.58
CA THR A 175 11.26 -0.68 -4.22
C THR A 175 12.65 -0.40 -3.62
N ALA A 176 13.70 -0.61 -4.41
CA ALA A 176 15.07 -0.31 -3.98
C ALA A 176 15.25 1.20 -3.71
N LEU A 177 14.74 2.05 -4.60
CA LEU A 177 14.85 3.50 -4.53
C LEU A 177 14.15 4.04 -3.26
N VAL A 178 12.89 3.68 -3.02
CA VAL A 178 12.16 4.16 -1.82
C VAL A 178 12.84 3.71 -0.53
N THR A 179 13.47 2.53 -0.53
CA THR A 179 14.22 2.01 0.61
C THR A 179 15.54 2.77 0.82
N CYS A 180 16.32 2.97 -0.24
CA CYS A 180 17.60 3.67 -0.18
C CYS A 180 17.44 5.14 0.23
N VAL A 181 16.44 5.84 -0.31
CA VAL A 181 16.15 7.23 0.09
C VAL A 181 15.75 7.28 1.56
N GLY A 182 14.96 6.31 2.04
CA GLY A 182 14.55 6.28 3.44
C GLY A 182 15.71 6.00 4.39
N ALA A 183 16.56 5.04 4.04
CA ALA A 183 17.78 4.75 4.78
C ALA A 183 18.73 5.95 4.84
N ARG A 184 18.86 6.69 3.73
CA ARG A 184 19.65 7.92 3.69
C ARG A 184 19.11 8.96 4.67
N VAL A 185 17.81 9.24 4.66
CA VAL A 185 17.20 10.23 5.59
C VAL A 185 17.44 9.83 7.05
N LEU A 186 17.28 8.55 7.39
CA LEU A 186 17.57 8.05 8.75
C LEU A 186 19.04 8.25 9.14
N LEU A 187 19.98 7.96 8.24
CA LEU A 187 21.41 8.19 8.46
C LEU A 187 21.72 9.67 8.63
N ASP A 188 21.14 10.53 7.80
CA ASP A 188 21.33 11.97 7.87
C ASP A 188 20.81 12.54 9.20
N HIS A 189 19.65 12.07 9.68
CA HIS A 189 19.12 12.42 11.02
C HIS A 189 20.10 12.02 12.13
N LYS A 190 20.66 10.80 12.08
CA LYS A 190 21.63 10.31 13.06
C LYS A 190 22.91 11.14 13.04
N ILE A 191 23.49 11.36 11.86
CA ILE A 191 24.71 12.15 11.68
C ILE A 191 24.52 13.58 12.22
N ASN A 192 23.38 14.20 11.97
CA ASN A 192 23.10 15.55 12.41
C ASN A 192 22.87 15.64 13.93
N ALA A 193 22.21 14.66 14.53
CA ALA A 193 22.07 14.59 15.99
C ALA A 193 23.45 14.44 16.67
N ASP A 194 24.29 13.53 16.16
CA ASP A 194 25.64 13.30 16.70
C ASP A 194 26.51 14.57 16.63
N LYS A 195 26.43 15.34 15.53
CA LYS A 195 27.14 16.62 15.37
C LYS A 195 26.76 17.66 16.43
N VAL A 196 25.52 17.65 16.89
CA VAL A 196 24.99 18.61 17.88
C VAL A 196 25.03 18.02 19.31
N GLY A 197 25.66 16.85 19.49
CA GLY A 197 25.73 16.16 20.78
C GLY A 197 24.37 15.72 21.32
N LYS A 198 23.38 15.57 20.44
CA LYS A 198 22.05 15.08 20.78
C LYS A 198 21.96 13.59 20.46
N ASP A 199 21.12 12.90 21.22
CA ASP A 199 20.77 11.55 20.88
C ASP A 199 19.78 11.53 19.70
N ALA A 200 20.02 10.64 18.76
CA ALA A 200 19.14 10.40 17.62
C ALA A 200 18.22 9.20 17.83
N HIS A 201 18.21 8.61 19.03
CA HIS A 201 17.24 7.59 19.38
C HIS A 201 15.83 8.16 19.23
N GLY A 202 15.18 7.79 18.13
CA GLY A 202 13.75 8.01 17.92
C GLY A 202 12.92 7.18 18.91
N HIS A 203 11.60 7.22 18.77
CA HIS A 203 10.67 6.58 19.72
C HIS A 203 10.71 5.04 19.78
N GLY A 204 11.62 4.39 19.05
CA GLY A 204 11.73 2.93 18.99
C GLY A 204 10.48 2.25 18.41
N GLY A 205 10.59 0.94 18.15
CA GLY A 205 9.47 0.14 17.66
C GLY A 205 9.24 0.21 16.14
N VAL A 206 8.03 -0.16 15.72
CA VAL A 206 7.64 -0.23 14.31
C VAL A 206 7.14 1.14 13.85
N VAL A 207 7.99 1.84 13.10
CA VAL A 207 7.70 3.14 12.48
C VAL A 207 7.36 2.97 11.00
N THR A 208 6.74 4.00 10.41
CA THR A 208 6.32 4.04 9.01
C THR A 208 7.06 5.15 8.26
N PRO A 209 7.07 5.15 6.91
CA PRO A 209 7.75 6.19 6.13
C PRO A 209 7.25 7.62 6.38
N SER A 210 6.06 7.82 6.96
CA SER A 210 5.54 9.16 7.28
C SER A 210 6.40 9.89 8.32
N PHE A 211 7.17 9.16 9.15
CA PHE A 211 8.11 9.74 10.11
C PHE A 211 9.31 10.42 9.48
N LEU A 212 9.61 10.13 8.22
CA LEU A 212 10.79 10.66 7.53
C LEU A 212 10.57 12.07 6.98
N GLY A 213 9.35 12.61 7.11
CA GLY A 213 9.05 14.01 6.84
C GLY A 213 9.20 14.41 5.37
N MET A 214 9.33 15.73 5.15
CA MET A 214 9.46 16.30 3.81
C MET A 214 10.83 16.00 3.19
N GLU A 215 11.86 15.78 4.00
CA GLU A 215 13.19 15.37 3.55
C GLU A 215 13.13 14.08 2.73
N TYR A 216 12.27 13.14 3.13
CA TYR A 216 12.01 11.94 2.37
C TYR A 216 11.25 12.21 1.07
N VAL A 217 10.20 13.03 1.13
CA VAL A 217 9.40 13.39 -0.05
C VAL A 217 10.27 14.08 -1.10
N ASP A 218 11.12 15.02 -0.68
CA ASP A 218 12.02 15.75 -1.57
C ASP A 218 13.13 14.84 -2.10
N GLY A 219 13.69 13.95 -1.27
CA GLY A 219 14.64 12.93 -1.73
C GLY A 219 14.04 11.97 -2.76
N LEU A 220 12.75 11.62 -2.66
CA LEU A 220 12.05 10.82 -3.66
C LEU A 220 11.84 11.59 -4.97
N LYS A 221 11.51 12.88 -4.89
CA LYS A 221 11.39 13.76 -6.07
C LYS A 221 12.74 13.89 -6.80
N ASP A 222 13.82 14.13 -6.05
CA ASP A 222 15.18 14.21 -6.59
C ASP A 222 15.61 12.89 -7.26
N ALA A 223 15.14 11.76 -6.74
CA ALA A 223 15.36 10.44 -7.31
C ALA A 223 14.46 10.13 -8.54
N GLY A 224 13.64 11.08 -9.00
CA GLY A 224 12.86 10.96 -10.22
C GLY A 224 11.45 10.39 -10.05
N ILE A 225 10.91 10.41 -8.82
CA ILE A 225 9.49 10.13 -8.57
C ILE A 225 8.68 11.42 -8.73
N LYS A 226 7.60 11.37 -9.51
CA LYS A 226 6.68 12.50 -9.68
C LYS A 226 5.67 12.47 -8.53
N ILE A 227 5.75 13.43 -7.62
CA ILE A 227 4.81 13.60 -6.50
C ILE A 227 4.11 14.94 -6.66
N GLU A 228 2.80 14.90 -6.85
CA GLU A 228 1.95 16.07 -7.07
C GLU A 228 0.82 16.09 -6.04
N VAL A 229 0.46 17.27 -5.56
CA VAL A 229 -0.62 17.48 -4.59
C VAL A 229 -1.34 18.77 -4.95
N GLY A 230 -2.66 18.80 -4.84
CA GLY A 230 -3.44 20.00 -5.14
C GLY A 230 -4.84 19.99 -4.55
N LEU A 231 -5.52 21.13 -4.68
CA LEU A 231 -6.95 21.25 -4.43
C LEU A 231 -7.73 20.74 -5.65
N LEU A 232 -8.91 20.16 -5.40
CA LEU A 232 -9.87 19.74 -6.43
C LEU A 232 -10.85 20.85 -6.81
#